data_AF-A0A8G2EYM9-F1
#
_entry.id   AF-A0A8G2EYM9-F1
#
_cell.length_a   1.000
_cell.length_b   1.000
_cell.length_c   1.000
_cell.angle_alpha   90.00
_cell.angle_beta   90.00
_cell.angle_gamma   90.00
#
_symmetry.space_group_name_H-M   'P 1'
#
loop_
_entity.id
_entity.type
_entity.pdbx_description
1 polymer ?
#
loop_
_entity_poly.entity_id
_entity_poly.type
_entity_poly.pdbx_seq_one_letter_code
_entity_poly.pdbx_strand_id
1 'polypeptide(L)'
;MKRKMIAAVAMAAAIGAGATTAIAHGDATGVVKERMESMEALGDAMKELTAMMRGQQDYGAERVRSLAATIESHGGEALTRLFPKDSLDHPSEALPAIWSDWDRFSALSDQLS
;
A
#
# COMPACT_ATOMS: atom_id res chain seq x y z
N MET A 1 -11.91 -8.37 -4.82
CA MET A 1 -11.02 -7.63 -5.75
C MET A 1 -11.41 -6.19 -5.97
N LYS A 2 -12.58 -5.85 -6.53
CA LYS A 2 -12.97 -4.43 -6.77
C LYS A 2 -12.89 -3.54 -5.51
N ARG A 3 -13.35 -4.04 -4.35
CA ARG A 3 -13.26 -3.32 -3.06
C ARG A 3 -11.81 -3.10 -2.61
N LYS A 4 -10.98 -4.14 -2.69
CA LYS A 4 -9.53 -4.07 -2.39
C LYS A 4 -8.81 -3.04 -3.30
N MET A 5 -9.17 -2.96 -4.57
CA MET A 5 -8.63 -1.93 -5.49
C MET A 5 -9.03 -0.51 -5.10
N ILE A 6 -10.29 -0.29 -4.72
CA ILE A 6 -10.75 1.03 -4.26
C ILE A 6 -10.02 1.42 -2.97
N ALA A 7 -9.86 0.46 -2.05
CA ALA A 7 -9.13 0.68 -0.81
C ALA A 7 -7.67 1.07 -1.04
N ALA A 8 -6.97 0.36 -1.93
CA ALA A 8 -5.58 0.66 -2.30
C ALA A 8 -5.44 2.07 -2.90
N VAL A 9 -6.37 2.49 -3.78
CA VAL A 9 -6.35 3.84 -4.37
C VAL A 9 -6.59 4.92 -3.32
N ALA A 10 -7.53 4.70 -2.40
CA ALA A 10 -7.79 5.65 -1.31
C ALA A 10 -6.59 5.74 -0.35
N MET A 11 -5.87 4.64 -0.12
CA MET A 11 -4.65 4.60 0.68
C MET A 11 -3.51 5.39 0.03
N ALA A 12 -3.33 5.20 -1.27
CA ALA A 12 -2.35 5.93 -2.08
C ALA A 12 -2.64 7.44 -2.22
N ALA A 13 -3.81 7.91 -1.77
CA ALA A 13 -4.08 9.34 -1.64
C ALA A 13 -3.72 9.89 -0.24
N ALA A 14 -3.76 9.04 0.79
CA ALA A 14 -3.39 9.40 2.17
C ALA A 14 -1.86 9.40 2.38
N ILE A 15 -1.16 8.64 1.55
CA ILE A 15 0.28 8.72 1.33
C ILE A 15 0.40 9.63 0.11
N GLY A 16 1.03 10.80 0.19
CA GLY A 16 0.93 11.81 -0.87
C GLY A 16 1.14 11.21 -2.27
N ALA A 17 0.35 11.62 -3.26
CA ALA A 17 0.41 11.07 -4.62
C ALA A 17 1.72 11.48 -5.34
N GLY A 18 2.84 10.92 -4.90
CA GLY A 18 4.16 11.04 -5.50
C GLY A 18 4.30 10.03 -6.62
N ALA A 19 3.94 10.43 -7.84
CA ALA A 19 4.33 9.70 -9.02
C ALA A 19 5.88 9.66 -9.08
N THR A 20 6.41 8.44 -9.01
CA THR A 20 7.66 8.01 -9.65
C THR A 20 8.83 8.98 -9.55
N THR A 21 9.63 8.83 -8.49
CA THR A 21 11.06 8.72 -8.72
C THR A 21 11.55 7.54 -7.87
N ALA A 22 12.36 6.68 -8.47
CA ALA A 22 13.21 5.76 -7.74
C ALA A 22 14.28 6.55 -6.96
N ILE A 23 13.86 7.54 -6.17
CA ILE A 23 14.68 8.11 -5.11
C ILE A 23 14.76 6.99 -4.10
N ALA A 24 15.96 6.43 -4.01
CA ALA A 24 16.26 5.35 -3.11
C ALA A 24 15.59 5.61 -1.76
N HIS A 25 14.78 4.68 -1.28
CA HIS A 25 14.47 4.56 0.15
C HIS A 25 15.75 4.35 1.00
N GLY A 26 16.95 4.56 0.44
CA GLY A 26 18.25 4.32 1.06
C GLY A 26 18.50 5.18 2.31
N ASP A 27 17.83 6.34 2.41
CA ASP A 27 17.92 7.20 3.60
C ASP A 27 16.79 6.91 4.61
N ALA A 28 15.77 6.13 4.24
CA ALA A 28 14.70 5.74 5.15
C ALA A 28 15.23 4.72 6.15
N THR A 29 14.86 4.87 7.42
CA THR A 29 15.20 3.92 8.48
C THR A 29 13.97 3.61 9.34
N GLY A 30 14.05 2.53 10.12
CA GLY A 30 12.99 2.11 11.03
C GLY A 30 11.63 1.97 10.34
N VAL A 31 10.57 2.39 11.04
CA VAL A 31 9.18 2.20 10.61
C VAL A 31 8.86 2.91 9.28
N VAL A 32 9.55 4.00 8.95
CA VAL A 32 9.38 4.72 7.67
C VAL A 32 9.81 3.84 6.51
N LYS A 33 10.96 3.17 6.65
CA LYS A 33 11.45 2.22 5.65
C LYS A 33 10.51 1.03 5.52
N GLU A 34 10.10 0.44 6.65
CA GLU A 34 9.21 -0.73 6.65
C GLU A 34 7.88 -0.46 5.94
N ARG A 35 7.25 0.71 6.15
CA ARG A 35 6.02 1.04 5.41
C ARG A 35 6.27 1.31 3.93
N MET A 36 7.39 1.94 3.57
CA MET A 36 7.71 2.21 2.17
C MET A 36 7.90 0.89 1.39
N GLU A 37 8.65 -0.06 1.95
CA GLU A 37 8.81 -1.40 1.39
C GLU A 37 7.46 -2.15 1.32
N SER A 38 6.62 -2.01 2.35
CA SER A 38 5.25 -2.57 2.35
C SER A 38 4.38 -1.98 1.24
N MET A 39 4.46 -0.66 1.00
CA MET A 39 3.73 0.01 -0.07
C MET A 39 4.23 -0.35 -1.46
N GLU A 40 5.53 -0.55 -1.63
CA GLU A 40 6.12 -1.03 -2.89
C GLU A 40 5.57 -2.42 -3.24
N ALA A 41 5.61 -3.37 -2.29
CA ALA A 41 5.07 -4.71 -2.49
C ALA A 41 3.56 -4.70 -2.83
N LEU A 42 2.77 -3.87 -2.15
CA LEU A 42 1.36 -3.67 -2.46
C LEU A 42 1.17 -3.07 -3.86
N GLY A 43 1.95 -2.04 -4.21
CA GLY A 43 1.89 -1.36 -5.50
C GLY A 43 2.17 -2.32 -6.66
N ASP A 44 3.23 -3.12 -6.55
CA ASP A 44 3.62 -4.11 -7.55
C ASP A 44 2.55 -5.20 -7.73
N ALA A 45 2.03 -5.74 -6.62
CA ALA A 45 0.98 -6.76 -6.68
C ALA A 45 -0.29 -6.24 -7.35
N MET A 46 -0.69 -5.00 -7.02
CA MET A 46 -1.85 -4.33 -7.60
C MET A 46 -1.66 -4.00 -9.08
N LYS A 47 -0.45 -3.60 -9.48
CA LYS A 47 -0.10 -3.30 -10.88
C LYS A 47 -0.21 -4.54 -11.74
N GLU A 48 0.37 -5.66 -11.30
CA GLU A 48 0.31 -6.92 -12.04
C GLU A 48 -1.13 -7.45 -12.14
N LEU A 49 -1.88 -7.43 -11.04
CA LEU A 49 -3.28 -7.83 -11.04
C LEU A 49 -4.12 -6.97 -12.02
N THR A 50 -3.87 -5.65 -12.04
CA THR A 50 -4.55 -4.72 -12.94
C THR A 50 -4.20 -4.99 -14.41
N ALA A 51 -2.94 -5.32 -14.72
CA ALA A 51 -2.52 -5.68 -16.07
C ALA A 51 -3.25 -6.95 -16.57
N MET A 52 -3.37 -7.99 -15.73
CA MET A 52 -4.15 -9.18 -16.05
C MET A 52 -5.63 -8.86 -16.27
N MET A 53 -6.23 -8.05 -15.39
CA MET A 53 -7.64 -7.65 -15.50
C MET A 53 -7.93 -6.83 -16.76
N ARG A 54 -6.93 -6.09 -17.27
CA ARG A 54 -7.01 -5.31 -18.51
C ARG A 54 -6.68 -6.12 -19.77
N GLY A 55 -6.36 -7.41 -19.62
CA GLY A 55 -5.91 -8.26 -20.74
C GLY A 55 -4.55 -7.85 -21.31
N GLN A 56 -3.76 -7.08 -20.56
CA GLN A 56 -2.41 -6.67 -20.94
C GLN A 56 -1.35 -7.72 -20.58
N GLN A 57 -1.73 -8.68 -19.74
CA GLN A 57 -0.95 -9.85 -19.35
C GLN A 57 -1.88 -11.07 -19.30
N ASP A 58 -1.37 -12.25 -19.61
CA ASP A 58 -2.13 -13.49 -19.54
C ASP A 58 -2.64 -13.77 -18.13
N TYR A 59 -3.89 -14.23 -18.04
CA TYR A 59 -4.49 -14.62 -16.77
C TYR A 59 -3.92 -15.95 -16.29
N GLY A 60 -3.30 -15.95 -15.09
CA GLY A 60 -2.87 -17.16 -14.40
C GLY A 60 -3.54 -17.26 -13.04
N ALA A 61 -4.43 -18.25 -12.84
CA ALA A 61 -5.19 -18.38 -11.59
C ALA A 61 -4.30 -18.52 -10.35
N GLU A 62 -3.23 -19.32 -10.42
CA GLU A 62 -2.26 -19.46 -9.31
C GLU A 62 -1.53 -18.14 -9.03
N ARG A 63 -1.16 -17.40 -10.07
CA ARG A 63 -0.51 -16.10 -9.92
C ARG A 63 -1.45 -15.08 -9.29
N VAL A 64 -2.72 -15.04 -9.70
CA VAL A 64 -3.74 -14.18 -9.07
C VAL A 64 -3.92 -14.50 -7.60
N ARG A 65 -3.93 -15.79 -7.21
CA ARG A 65 -4.00 -16.18 -5.79
C ARG A 65 -2.76 -15.73 -5.02
N SER A 66 -1.57 -15.90 -5.59
CA SER A 66 -0.31 -15.42 -5.00
C SER A 66 -0.31 -13.90 -4.80
N LEU A 67 -0.73 -13.13 -5.81
CA LEU A 67 -0.85 -11.67 -5.72
C LEU A 67 -1.87 -11.25 -4.66
N ALA A 68 -3.01 -11.93 -4.59
CA ALA A 68 -4.02 -11.67 -3.57
C ALA A 68 -3.51 -11.94 -2.15
N ALA A 69 -2.74 -13.02 -1.96
CA ALA A 69 -2.12 -13.35 -0.69
C ALA A 69 -1.07 -12.29 -0.26
N THR A 70 -0.29 -11.75 -1.22
CA THR A 70 0.60 -10.61 -0.96
C THR A 70 -0.20 -9.38 -0.52
N ILE A 71 -1.29 -9.04 -1.21
CA ILE A 71 -2.11 -7.88 -0.81
C ILE A 71 -2.67 -8.05 0.60
N GLU A 72 -3.14 -9.25 0.94
CA GLU A 72 -3.68 -9.59 2.25
C GLU A 72 -2.62 -9.53 3.36
N SER A 73 -1.41 -10.03 3.12
CA SER A 73 -0.33 -10.01 4.12
C SER A 73 0.18 -8.61 4.47
N HIS A 74 -0.08 -7.64 3.60
CA HIS A 74 0.29 -6.23 3.79
C HIS A 74 -0.91 -5.34 4.18
N GLY A 75 -2.10 -5.92 4.39
CA GLY A 75 -3.31 -5.20 4.80
C GLY A 75 -3.58 -5.21 6.32
N GLY A 76 -4.72 -4.66 6.72
CA GLY A 76 -5.22 -4.68 8.11
C GLY A 76 -4.21 -4.17 9.13
N GLU A 77 -4.09 -4.90 10.24
CA GLU A 77 -3.14 -4.59 11.33
C GLU A 77 -1.68 -4.56 10.87
N ALA A 78 -1.31 -5.42 9.90
CA ALA A 78 0.05 -5.45 9.36
C ALA A 78 0.44 -4.11 8.72
N LEU A 79 -0.55 -3.38 8.17
CA LEU A 79 -0.39 -2.04 7.65
C LEU A 79 -0.45 -0.97 8.74
N THR A 80 -1.51 -0.96 9.54
CA THR A 80 -1.78 0.15 10.47
C THR A 80 -0.69 0.28 11.54
N ARG A 81 -0.07 -0.83 11.95
CA ARG A 81 1.07 -0.81 12.89
C ARG A 81 2.30 -0.03 12.37
N LEU A 82 2.41 0.20 11.07
CA LEU A 82 3.53 0.94 10.45
C LEU A 82 3.31 2.46 10.41
N PHE A 83 2.22 2.96 10.99
CA PHE A 83 1.89 4.38 11.08
C PHE A 83 1.78 4.87 12.54
N PRO A 84 2.84 4.70 13.37
CA PRO A 84 2.84 5.30 14.70
C PRO A 84 2.77 6.82 14.59
N LYS A 85 2.19 7.47 15.60
CA LYS A 85 2.19 8.94 15.71
C LYS A 85 3.61 9.48 15.63
N ASP A 86 3.73 10.72 15.16
CA ASP A 86 4.99 11.46 15.06
C ASP A 86 6.03 10.81 14.12
N SER A 87 5.62 9.90 13.23
CA SER A 87 6.50 9.28 12.23
C SER A 87 6.52 10.01 10.88
N LEU A 88 6.45 11.34 10.90
CA LEU A 88 6.34 12.18 9.71
C LEU A 88 7.66 12.75 9.19
N ASP A 89 8.78 12.47 9.87
CA ASP A 89 10.09 12.96 9.46
C ASP A 89 10.47 12.44 8.07
N HIS A 90 11.22 13.26 7.33
CA HIS A 90 11.77 12.89 6.03
C HIS A 90 12.56 11.56 6.15
N PRO A 91 12.37 10.59 5.24
CA PRO A 91 11.72 10.68 3.92
C PRO A 91 10.25 10.24 3.87
N SER A 92 9.50 10.37 4.96
CA SER A 92 8.08 10.01 4.98
C SER A 92 7.24 10.76 3.95
N GLU A 93 6.44 10.01 3.18
CA GLU A 93 5.37 10.55 2.31
C GLU A 93 3.96 10.47 2.94
N ALA A 94 3.86 9.96 4.17
CA ALA A 94 2.61 9.90 4.91
C ALA A 94 2.05 11.31 5.16
N LEU A 95 0.76 11.52 4.92
CA LEU A 95 0.11 12.79 5.25
C LEU A 95 -0.38 12.79 6.71
N PRO A 96 -0.37 13.96 7.40
CA PRO A 96 -0.98 14.09 8.73
C PRO A 96 -2.44 13.63 8.79
N ALA A 97 -3.13 13.65 7.65
CA ALA A 97 -4.50 13.22 7.48
C ALA A 97 -4.77 11.78 7.98
N ILE A 98 -3.75 10.90 7.92
CA ILE A 98 -3.83 9.52 8.40
C ILE A 98 -4.26 9.47 9.88
N TRP A 99 -3.69 10.34 10.73
CA TRP A 99 -4.02 10.34 12.15
C TRP A 99 -5.25 11.20 12.48
N SER A 100 -5.58 12.21 11.66
CA SER A 100 -6.81 12.98 11.86
C SER A 100 -8.07 12.22 11.44
N ASP A 101 -7.95 11.23 10.54
CA ASP A 101 -9.03 10.36 10.07
C ASP A 101 -8.63 8.88 10.19
N TRP A 102 -8.19 8.50 11.40
CA TRP A 102 -7.64 7.17 11.69
C TRP A 102 -8.64 6.04 11.45
N ASP A 103 -9.92 6.26 11.77
CA ASP A 103 -10.98 5.27 11.58
C ASP A 103 -11.13 4.92 10.11
N ARG A 104 -11.10 5.93 9.22
CA ARG A 104 -11.13 5.71 7.78
C ARG A 104 -9.88 4.98 7.29
N PHE A 105 -8.69 5.39 7.75
CA PHE A 105 -7.43 4.75 7.37
C PHE A 105 -7.41 3.27 7.78
N SER A 106 -7.85 2.97 9.01
CA SER A 106 -7.93 1.60 9.52
C SER A 106 -8.95 0.77 8.75
N ALA A 107 -10.14 1.32 8.49
CA ALA A 107 -11.18 0.63 7.73
C ALA A 107 -10.79 0.36 6.26
N LEU A 108 -9.97 1.23 5.65
CA LEU A 108 -9.39 0.98 4.33
C LEU A 108 -8.30 -0.10 4.39
N SER A 109 -7.50 -0.12 5.45
CA SER A 109 -6.48 -1.13 5.68
C SER A 109 -7.11 -2.51 5.83
N ASP A 110 -8.18 -2.63 6.62
CA ASP A 110 -8.91 -3.89 6.84
C ASP A 110 -9.56 -4.44 5.56
N GLN A 111 -9.82 -3.60 4.57
CA GLN A 111 -10.32 -4.05 3.27
C GLN A 111 -9.24 -4.70 2.40
N LEU A 112 -7.96 -4.55 2.74
CA LEU A 112 -6.84 -5.17 2.03
C LEU A 112 -6.57 -6.59 2.56
N SER A 113 -6.81 -6.86 3.85
CA SER A 113 -6.89 -8.23 4.39
C SER A 113 -8.11 -8.98 3.84
#